data_AF-A0A7S1WD63-F1
#
_entry.id   AF-A0A7S1WD63-F1
#
_cell.length_a   1.000
_cell.length_b   1.000
_cell.length_c   1.000
_cell.angle_alpha   90.00
_cell.angle_beta   90.00
_cell.angle_gamma   90.00
#
_symmetry.space_group_name_H-M   'P 1'
#
loop_
_entity.id
_entity.type
_entity.pdbx_description
1 polymer ?
#
loop_
_entity_poly.entity_id
_entity_poly.type
_entity_poly.pdbx_seq_one_letter_code
_entity_poly.pdbx_strand_id
1 'polypeptide(L)'
;IRWGVDATLADFMLEVFPCAQFIVNTRRDLDRQLASQDDAFGGHPDAKRLEKATRMLETWQSSHDRHARLIHLEDFGLDLFDQLLQWLNVTDCRFKAMAHANYGEFAAPHKKTLTEGTCGRA
;
A
#
# COMPACT_ATOMS: atom_id res chain seq x y z
N ILE A 1 -14.34 7.25 12.43
CA ILE A 1 -14.57 8.24 11.35
C ILE A 1 -14.59 7.45 10.03
N ARG A 2 -15.69 7.50 9.28
CA ARG A 2 -15.81 6.88 7.95
C ARG A 2 -15.33 7.91 6.93
N TRP A 3 -14.05 7.88 6.57
CA TRP A 3 -13.55 8.72 5.50
C TRP A 3 -13.89 8.05 4.17
N GLY A 4 -14.65 8.74 3.31
CA GLY A 4 -14.66 8.43 1.89
C GLY A 4 -13.26 8.72 1.35
N VAL A 5 -12.70 7.83 0.53
CA VAL A 5 -11.46 8.12 -0.17
C VAL A 5 -11.82 9.11 -1.27
N ASP A 6 -11.66 10.40 -1.00
CA ASP A 6 -11.73 11.45 -2.01
C ASP A 6 -10.37 12.15 -2.12
N ALA A 7 -10.04 12.63 -3.32
CA ALA A 7 -8.80 13.39 -3.55
C ALA A 7 -8.72 14.62 -2.63
N THR A 8 -9.87 15.16 -2.23
CA THR A 8 -9.97 16.31 -1.33
C THR A 8 -9.44 16.02 0.07
N LEU A 9 -9.55 14.79 0.59
CA LEU A 9 -8.94 14.40 1.85
C LEU A 9 -7.42 14.40 1.75
N ALA A 10 -6.88 13.90 0.64
CA ALA A 10 -5.43 13.82 0.45
C ALA A 10 -4.82 15.23 0.30
N ASP A 11 -5.49 16.12 -0.43
CA ASP A 11 -5.12 17.55 -0.51
C ASP A 11 -5.22 18.23 0.86
N PHE A 12 -6.29 17.98 1.61
CA PHE A 12 -6.44 18.51 2.97
C PHE A 12 -5.32 18.02 3.90
N MET A 13 -4.92 16.75 3.79
CA MET A 13 -3.83 16.21 4.60
C MET A 13 -2.48 16.87 4.25
N LEU A 14 -2.25 17.23 2.98
CA LEU A 14 -1.07 18.01 2.59
C LEU A 14 -1.13 19.46 3.09
N GLU A 15 -2.32 20.06 3.14
CA GLU A 15 -2.50 21.40 3.71
C GLU A 15 -2.17 21.42 5.21
N VAL A 16 -2.65 20.41 5.96
CA VAL A 16 -2.40 20.30 7.41
C VAL A 16 -0.99 19.81 7.72
N PHE A 17 -0.44 18.91 6.89
CA PHE A 17 0.88 18.31 7.06
C PHE A 17 1.73 18.48 5.80
N PRO A 18 2.29 19.67 5.54
CA PRO A 18 3.00 19.98 4.29
C PRO A 18 4.28 19.16 4.06
N CYS A 19 4.85 18.59 5.13
CA CYS A 19 6.02 17.71 5.04
C CYS A 19 5.66 16.22 5.02
N ALA A 20 4.37 15.87 4.99
CA ALA A 20 3.96 14.48 4.98
C ALA A 20 4.34 13.80 3.66
N GLN A 21 4.64 12.51 3.77
CA GLN A 21 4.88 11.60 2.67
C GLN A 21 3.77 10.56 2.65
N PHE A 22 3.19 10.31 1.47
CA PHE A 22 2.07 9.41 1.26
C PHE A 22 2.48 8.21 0.42
N ILE A 23 2.15 7.01 0.92
CA ILE A 23 2.27 5.80 0.12
C ILE A 23 0.89 5.48 -0.43
N VAL A 24 0.74 5.59 -1.74
CA VAL A 24 -0.49 5.21 -2.44
C VAL A 24 -0.33 3.77 -2.91
N ASN A 25 -1.10 2.87 -2.31
CA ASN A 25 -1.05 1.45 -2.60
C ASN A 25 -2.30 1.04 -3.38
N THR A 26 -2.13 0.57 -4.62
CA THR A 26 -3.21 0.05 -5.46
C THR A 26 -2.91 -1.39 -5.89
N ARG A 27 -3.91 -2.05 -6.48
CA ARG A 27 -3.73 -3.35 -7.13
C ARG A 27 -4.07 -3.20 -8.60
N ARG A 28 -3.24 -3.75 -9.49
CA ARG A 28 -3.54 -3.72 -10.93
C ARG A 28 -4.65 -4.71 -11.26
N ASP A 29 -4.65 -5.87 -10.61
CA ASP A 29 -5.67 -6.89 -10.76
C ASP A 29 -6.89 -6.60 -9.85
N LEU A 30 -7.81 -5.78 -10.35
CA LEU A 30 -9.01 -5.37 -9.62
C LEU A 30 -9.98 -6.55 -9.38
N ASP A 31 -10.06 -7.51 -10.29
CA ASP A 31 -10.91 -8.69 -10.13
C ASP A 31 -10.46 -9.53 -8.94
N ARG A 32 -9.15 -9.75 -8.80
CA ARG A 32 -8.63 -10.41 -7.59
C ARG A 32 -8.76 -9.56 -6.34
N GLN A 33 -8.77 -8.22 -6.44
CA GLN A 33 -9.06 -7.37 -5.28
C GLN A 33 -10.51 -7.53 -4.82
N LEU A 34 -11.45 -7.57 -5.76
CA LEU A 34 -12.87 -7.79 -5.46
C LEU A 34 -13.10 -9.16 -4.83
N ALA A 35 -12.52 -10.22 -5.42
CA ALA A 35 -12.61 -11.56 -4.87
C ALA A 35 -12.02 -11.66 -3.46
N SER A 36 -10.86 -11.02 -3.23
CA SER A 36 -10.24 -10.99 -1.90
C SER A 36 -11.07 -10.21 -0.87
N GLN A 37 -11.75 -9.15 -1.28
CA GLN A 37 -12.60 -8.36 -0.39
C GLN A 37 -13.89 -9.10 -0.04
N ASP A 38 -14.48 -9.81 -1.01
CA ASP A 38 -15.66 -10.65 -0.79
C ASP A 38 -15.34 -11.80 0.18
N ASP A 39 -14.22 -12.50 -0.04
CA ASP A 39 -13.73 -13.59 0.82
C ASP A 39 -13.43 -13.11 2.26
N ALA A 40 -12.75 -11.97 2.40
CA ALA A 40 -12.31 -11.49 3.71
C ALA A 40 -13.41 -10.78 4.53
N PHE A 41 -14.38 -10.13 3.87
CA PHE A 41 -15.35 -9.24 4.52
C PHE A 41 -16.82 -9.57 4.23
N GLY A 42 -17.10 -10.62 3.45
CA GLY A 42 -18.46 -11.13 3.21
C GLY A 42 -19.40 -10.14 2.52
N GLY A 43 -18.86 -9.27 1.66
CA GLY A 43 -19.65 -8.26 0.96
C GLY A 43 -19.23 -8.11 -0.49
N HIS A 44 -20.22 -8.09 -1.39
CA HIS A 44 -20.02 -7.86 -2.82
C HIS A 44 -19.54 -6.43 -3.08
N PRO A 45 -18.25 -6.22 -3.35
CA PRO A 45 -17.73 -4.88 -3.52
C PRO A 45 -18.12 -4.37 -4.91
N ASP A 46 -18.48 -3.09 -5.00
CA ASP A 46 -18.81 -2.46 -6.27
C ASP A 46 -17.55 -2.27 -7.11
N ALA A 47 -17.43 -3.06 -8.18
CA ALA A 47 -16.32 -3.01 -9.13
C ALA A 47 -16.09 -1.60 -9.70
N LYS A 48 -17.16 -0.87 -10.04
CA LYS A 48 -17.04 0.48 -10.60
C LYS A 48 -16.53 1.45 -9.54
N ARG A 49 -16.95 1.28 -8.29
CA ARG A 49 -16.45 2.09 -7.18
C ARG A 49 -14.98 1.82 -6.91
N LEU A 50 -14.55 0.56 -6.94
CA LEU A 50 -13.15 0.20 -6.78
C LEU A 50 -12.30 0.79 -7.91
N GLU A 51 -12.69 0.57 -9.15
CA GLU A 51 -11.98 1.10 -10.33
C GLU A 51 -11.89 2.63 -10.31
N LYS A 52 -12.97 3.32 -9.91
CA LYS A 52 -12.98 4.77 -9.73
C LYS A 52 -12.02 5.21 -8.63
N ALA A 53 -12.01 4.52 -7.49
CA ALA A 53 -11.11 4.85 -6.37
C ALA A 53 -9.64 4.65 -6.75
N THR A 54 -9.31 3.54 -7.42
CA THR A 54 -7.96 3.26 -7.93
C THR A 54 -7.49 4.37 -8.87
N ARG A 55 -8.28 4.69 -9.90
CA ARG A 55 -7.93 5.78 -10.84
C ARG A 55 -7.76 7.12 -10.15
N MET A 56 -8.64 7.45 -9.20
CA MET A 56 -8.56 8.71 -8.47
C MET A 56 -7.26 8.81 -7.67
N LEU A 57 -6.88 7.75 -6.95
CA LEU A 57 -5.66 7.70 -6.16
C LEU A 57 -4.40 7.78 -7.04
N GLU A 58 -4.37 7.07 -8.15
CA GLU A 58 -3.24 7.10 -9.10
C GLU A 58 -3.12 8.47 -9.78
N THR A 59 -4.25 9.06 -10.17
CA THR A 59 -4.28 10.42 -10.73
C THR A 59 -3.79 11.44 -9.70
N TRP A 60 -4.28 11.36 -8.46
CA TRP A 60 -3.85 12.26 -7.39
C TRP A 60 -2.36 12.11 -7.08
N GLN A 61 -1.83 10.88 -7.05
CA GLN A 61 -0.41 10.65 -6.86
C GLN A 61 0.41 11.26 -8.00
N SER A 62 -0.06 11.16 -9.25
CA SER A 62 0.66 11.69 -10.41
C SER A 62 0.82 13.23 -10.37
N SER A 63 -0.11 13.94 -9.73
CA SER A 63 -0.02 15.40 -9.53
C SER A 63 0.75 15.80 -8.26
N HIS A 64 1.14 14.84 -7.42
CA HIS A 64 1.80 15.04 -6.13
C HIS A 64 3.03 14.14 -5.96
N ASP A 65 3.74 13.84 -7.05
CA ASP A 65 4.85 12.87 -7.13
C ASP A 65 5.99 13.12 -6.11
N ARG A 66 6.19 14.38 -5.69
CA ARG A 66 7.14 14.75 -4.64
C ARG A 66 6.73 14.28 -3.24
N HIS A 67 5.44 14.27 -2.96
CA HIS A 67 4.88 13.92 -1.65
C HIS A 67 4.30 12.52 -1.62
N ALA A 68 4.03 11.93 -2.78
CA ALA A 68 3.33 10.67 -2.88
C ALA A 68 4.06 9.67 -3.78
N ARG A 69 4.20 8.44 -3.31
CA ARG A 69 4.76 7.32 -4.07
C ARG A 69 3.66 6.30 -4.36
N LEU A 70 3.46 5.98 -5.63
CA LEU A 70 2.60 4.88 -6.05
C LEU A 70 3.35 3.55 -5.93
N ILE A 71 2.70 2.56 -5.32
CA ILE A 71 3.13 1.17 -5.30
C ILE A 71 1.96 0.27 -5.68
N HIS A 72 2.27 -0.84 -6.34
CA HIS A 72 1.28 -1.86 -6.66
C HIS A 72 1.54 -3.13 -5.86
N LEU A 73 0.46 -3.77 -5.39
CA LEU A 73 0.52 -5.02 -4.65
C LEU A 73 1.34 -6.10 -5.38
N GLU A 74 1.23 -6.15 -6.72
CA GLU A 74 1.95 -7.10 -7.56
C GLU A 74 3.47 -6.95 -7.52
N ASP A 75 3.97 -5.76 -7.16
CA ASP A 75 5.40 -5.45 -7.09
C ASP A 75 5.98 -5.65 -5.68
N PHE A 76 5.19 -6.14 -4.72
CA PHE A 76 5.63 -6.28 -3.33
C PHE A 76 6.80 -7.27 -3.25
N GLY A 77 7.94 -6.72 -2.81
CA GLY A 77 9.24 -7.38 -2.83
C GLY A 77 10.22 -6.62 -1.97
N LEU A 78 11.26 -7.29 -1.48
CA LEU A 78 12.32 -6.65 -0.69
C LEU A 78 12.87 -5.41 -1.40
N ASP A 79 13.11 -5.52 -2.71
CA ASP A 79 13.63 -4.42 -3.53
C ASP A 79 12.71 -3.18 -3.53
N LEU A 80 11.39 -3.37 -3.66
CA LEU A 80 10.43 -2.27 -3.62
C LEU A 80 10.42 -1.61 -2.25
N PHE A 81 10.43 -2.40 -1.17
CA PHE A 81 10.39 -1.86 0.18
C PHE A 81 11.71 -1.18 0.57
N ASP A 82 12.86 -1.67 0.09
CA ASP A 82 14.14 -0.98 0.25
C ASP A 82 14.17 0.36 -0.52
N GLN A 83 13.58 0.41 -1.73
CA GLN A 83 13.39 1.67 -2.45
C GLN A 83 12.46 2.63 -1.70
N LEU A 84 11.42 2.12 -1.03
CA LEU A 84 10.54 2.93 -0.18
C LEU A 84 11.28 3.50 1.03
N LEU A 85 12.18 2.73 1.67
CA LEU A 85 13.01 3.26 2.76
C LEU A 85 13.84 4.45 2.28
N GLN A 86 14.50 4.31 1.12
CA GLN A 86 15.29 5.38 0.52
C GLN A 86 14.43 6.61 0.21
N TRP A 87 13.23 6.40 -0.33
CA TRP A 87 12.29 7.49 -0.62
C TRP A 87 11.79 8.21 0.66
N LEU A 88 11.61 7.47 1.76
CA LEU A 88 11.30 8.02 3.09
C LEU A 88 12.53 8.61 3.80
N ASN A 89 13.68 8.70 3.12
CA ASN A 89 14.95 9.16 3.66
C ASN A 89 15.41 8.35 4.88
N VAL A 90 15.05 7.07 4.95
CA VAL A 90 15.56 6.10 5.91
C VAL A 90 16.81 5.46 5.30
N THR A 91 17.98 5.82 5.83
CA THR A 91 19.28 5.33 5.36
C THR A 91 19.80 4.19 6.24
N ASP A 92 20.77 3.46 5.70
CA ASP A 92 21.46 2.36 6.38
C ASP A 92 20.56 1.22 6.86
N CYS A 93 19.32 1.14 6.37
CA CYS A 93 18.39 0.06 6.68
C CYS A 93 18.00 -0.72 5.41
N ARG A 94 17.72 -2.01 5.57
CA ARG A 94 17.12 -2.85 4.53
C ARG A 94 16.23 -3.94 5.11
N PHE A 95 15.26 -4.39 4.32
CA PHE A 95 14.46 -5.56 4.63
C PHE A 95 15.29 -6.84 4.35
N LYS A 96 15.18 -7.82 5.25
CA LYS A 96 15.76 -9.17 5.11
C LYS A 96 14.71 -10.22 4.78
N ALA A 97 13.50 -10.03 5.30
CA ALA A 97 12.38 -10.92 5.07
C ALA A 97 11.08 -10.12 5.15
N MET A 98 10.06 -10.55 4.41
CA MET A 98 8.72 -10.01 4.51
C MET A 98 7.77 -11.05 5.07
N ALA A 99 6.91 -10.63 6.00
CA ALA A 99 5.80 -11.45 6.41
C ALA A 99 4.82 -11.64 5.24
N HIS A 100 4.44 -12.90 5.00
CA HIS A 100 3.33 -13.23 4.12
C HIS A 100 2.14 -13.66 4.96
N ALA A 101 1.23 -12.70 5.23
CA ALA A 101 0.08 -12.94 6.10
C ALA A 101 -0.93 -13.98 5.55
N ASN A 102 -0.84 -14.37 4.27
CA ASN A 102 -1.83 -15.22 3.59
C ASN A 102 -1.20 -16.39 2.79
N TYR A 103 -0.04 -16.91 3.19
CA TYR A 103 0.53 -18.07 2.51
C TYR A 103 -0.29 -19.33 2.85
N GLY A 104 -1.28 -19.64 1.99
CA GLY A 104 -2.10 -20.85 2.09
C GLY A 104 -3.46 -20.71 2.79
N GLU A 105 -4.13 -19.55 2.68
CA GLU A 105 -5.49 -19.20 3.18
C GLU A 105 -5.52 -18.34 4.47
N PHE A 106 -6.60 -17.54 4.63
CA PHE A 106 -6.83 -16.60 5.73
C PHE A 106 -7.01 -17.30 7.10
N ALA A 107 -7.28 -18.61 7.12
CA ALA A 107 -7.61 -19.39 8.30
C ALA A 107 -6.55 -20.44 8.71
N ALA A 108 -5.45 -20.58 7.95
CA ALA A 108 -4.41 -21.56 8.28
C ALA A 108 -3.56 -21.09 9.47
N PRO A 109 -3.14 -21.97 10.39
CA PRO A 109 -2.20 -21.63 11.45
C PRO A 109 -0.85 -21.25 10.82
N HIS A 110 -0.62 -19.96 10.65
CA HIS A 110 0.53 -19.44 9.92
C HIS A 110 1.84 -19.82 10.62
N LYS A 111 2.80 -20.38 9.87
CA LYS A 111 4.21 -20.14 10.18
C LYS A 111 4.42 -18.63 10.04
N LYS A 112 4.48 -17.92 11.17
CA LYS A 112 4.74 -16.48 11.20
C LYS A 112 6.16 -16.24 10.71
N THR A 113 6.38 -16.17 9.41
CA THR A 113 7.53 -15.45 8.88
C THR A 113 7.29 -14.00 9.30
N LEU A 114 8.10 -13.50 10.24
CA LEU A 114 8.02 -12.10 10.65
C LEU A 114 8.71 -11.25 9.58
N THR A 115 8.26 -10.01 9.45
CA THR A 115 9.03 -9.02 8.70
C THR A 115 10.32 -8.75 9.46
N GLU A 116 11.46 -8.96 8.79
CA GLU A 116 12.78 -8.75 9.37
C GLU A 116 13.51 -7.66 8.60
N GLY A 117 14.25 -6.83 9.32
CA GLY A 117 15.10 -5.80 8.76
C GLY A 117 16.41 -5.69 9.52
N THR A 118 17.33 -4.91 8.98
CA THR A 118 18.59 -4.59 9.65
C THR A 118 18.92 -3.14 9.38
N CYS A 119 19.52 -2.47 10.36
CA CYS A 119 20.05 -1.12 10.22
C CYS A 119 21.51 -1.07 10.70
N GLY A 120 22.35 -0.25 10.06
CA GLY A 120 23.77 -0.09 10.38
C GLY A 120 24.71 -0.91 9.49
N ARG A 121 26.03 -0.71 9.66
CA ARG A 121 27.06 -1.42 8.89
C ARG A 121 26.93 -2.93 9.13
N ALA A 122 26.74 -3.67 8.04
CA ALA A 122 26.83 -5.12 7.98
C ALA A 122 28.16 -5.63 8.55
#